data_AF-A0A3C0UM78-F1
#
_entry.id   AF-A0A3C0UM78-F1
#
_cell.length_a   1.000
_cell.length_b   1.000
_cell.length_c   1.000
_cell.angle_alpha   90.00
_cell.angle_beta   90.00
_cell.angle_gamma   90.00
#
_symmetry.space_group_name_H-M   'P 1'
#
loop_
_entity.id
_entity.type
_entity.pdbx_description
1 polymer ?
#
loop_
_entity_poly.entity_id
_entity_poly.type
_entity_poly.pdbx_seq_one_letter_code
_entity_poly.pdbx_strand_id
1 'polypeptide(L)'
;MNKSILTAKDLADVQCYDLSILSFPKGKDVLILICKDKEGSAKLMDIFNNNAFDLKIYVNEQTGNYTLNFHFIDSDIGFDYVTGENETSYPPLQKLKSNQVKFITTGIWNGRTQQGKICEYNPHLMRFGLVDIGDSFKQASGVQFIVSKSENEPSVVVLTYKDYDHIFETGAKEAYNRLLEMTKSQPLLEVTPVNSNTINLRIWDILVDLDVKFEGLNYSDKQLNEFLKNNKEDDSFAFAIGFLPLNKQNLPLFSTKPGRFELVTLFGYTMQS
;
A
#
# COMPACT_ATOMS: atom_id res chain seq x y z
N MET A 1 17.82 -17.44 -2.83
CA MET A 1 17.90 -17.56 -1.36
C MET A 1 17.01 -18.73 -0.97
N ASN A 2 17.51 -19.69 -0.19
CA ASN A 2 16.66 -20.76 0.35
C ASN A 2 15.67 -20.12 1.33
N LYS A 3 14.36 -20.26 1.07
CA LYS A 3 13.29 -19.87 2.00
C LYS A 3 13.53 -20.70 3.27
N SER A 4 13.91 -20.07 4.39
CA SER A 4 14.05 -20.83 5.65
C SER A 4 12.68 -21.36 6.03
N ILE A 5 12.58 -22.66 6.28
CA ILE A 5 11.35 -23.29 6.73
C ILE A 5 11.04 -22.71 8.12
N LEU A 6 9.94 -21.96 8.23
CA LEU A 6 9.43 -21.47 9.52
C LEU A 6 9.16 -22.66 10.44
N THR A 7 9.47 -22.53 11.73
CA THR A 7 9.19 -23.56 12.75
C THR A 7 8.39 -22.99 13.91
N ALA A 8 7.68 -23.86 14.65
CA ALA A 8 6.95 -23.44 15.85
C ALA A 8 7.88 -22.83 16.92
N LYS A 9 9.15 -23.23 16.94
CA LYS A 9 10.16 -22.66 17.84
C LYS A 9 10.45 -21.19 17.51
N ASP A 10 10.51 -20.85 16.23
CA ASP A 10 10.76 -19.46 15.79
C ASP A 10 9.68 -18.51 16.31
N LEU A 11 8.42 -18.96 16.39
CA LEU A 11 7.32 -18.17 16.96
C LEU A 11 7.35 -18.12 18.49
N ALA A 12 7.71 -19.25 19.13
CA ALA A 12 7.81 -19.33 20.58
C ALA A 12 8.93 -18.45 21.15
N ASP A 13 10.04 -18.31 20.41
CA ASP A 13 11.22 -17.55 20.84
C ASP A 13 10.98 -16.02 20.82
N VAL A 14 9.98 -15.55 20.06
CA VAL A 14 9.75 -14.13 19.86
C VAL A 14 8.77 -13.51 20.86
N GLN A 15 7.89 -14.33 21.45
CA GLN A 15 6.99 -13.98 22.57
C GLN A 15 6.29 -12.62 22.42
N CYS A 16 5.28 -12.55 21.54
CA CYS A 16 4.30 -11.47 21.56
C CYS A 16 3.46 -11.59 22.84
N TYR A 17 3.44 -10.54 23.67
CA TYR A 17 2.74 -10.57 24.96
C TYR A 17 1.73 -9.42 25.15
N ASP A 18 1.78 -8.39 24.30
CA ASP A 18 0.85 -7.26 24.33
C ASP A 18 0.56 -6.80 22.88
N LEU A 19 -0.42 -5.91 22.71
CA LEU A 19 -0.67 -5.25 21.43
C LEU A 19 -0.96 -3.76 21.61
N SER A 20 -0.85 -3.01 20.51
CA SER A 20 -1.34 -1.64 20.42
C SER A 20 -1.94 -1.40 19.04
N ILE A 21 -3.04 -0.65 18.98
CA ILE A 21 -3.64 -0.16 17.73
C ILE A 21 -3.51 1.36 17.72
N LEU A 22 -2.73 1.88 16.78
CA LEU A 22 -2.51 3.31 16.62
C LEU A 22 -3.13 3.82 15.32
N SER A 23 -3.72 5.01 15.38
CA SER A 23 -4.11 5.78 14.19
C SER A 23 -3.02 6.77 13.86
N PHE A 24 -2.38 6.63 12.70
CA PHE A 24 -1.50 7.65 12.17
C PHE A 24 -2.30 8.73 11.41
N PRO A 25 -1.71 9.93 11.24
CA PRO A 25 -2.27 10.95 10.35
C PRO A 25 -2.60 10.37 8.97
N LYS A 26 -3.67 10.87 8.34
CA LYS A 26 -4.24 10.37 7.06
C LYS A 26 -4.96 9.01 7.16
N GLY A 27 -5.43 8.62 8.34
CA GLY A 27 -6.37 7.51 8.51
C GLY A 27 -5.77 6.12 8.37
N LYS A 28 -4.47 5.95 8.64
CA LYS A 28 -3.85 4.62 8.72
C LYS A 28 -3.99 4.07 10.12
N ASP A 29 -4.83 3.05 10.30
CA ASP A 29 -4.87 2.26 11.53
C ASP A 29 -3.90 1.07 11.42
N VAL A 30 -3.03 0.96 12.42
CA VAL A 30 -1.92 -0.01 12.43
C VAL A 30 -1.98 -0.85 13.69
N LEU A 31 -1.94 -2.17 13.52
CA LEU A 31 -1.72 -3.12 14.61
C LEU A 31 -0.23 -3.23 14.89
N ILE A 32 0.16 -3.06 16.15
CA ILE A 32 1.52 -3.22 16.62
C ILE A 32 1.53 -4.41 17.59
N LEU A 33 2.23 -5.48 17.22
CA LEU A 33 2.46 -6.60 18.12
C LEU A 33 3.65 -6.30 19.03
N ILE A 34 3.43 -6.35 20.34
CA ILE A 34 4.45 -5.98 21.32
C ILE A 34 5.22 -7.21 21.77
N CYS A 35 6.52 -7.18 21.48
CA CYS A 35 7.48 -8.22 21.83
C CYS A 35 8.30 -7.78 23.04
N LYS A 36 8.91 -8.76 23.73
CA LYS A 36 9.66 -8.54 24.98
C LYS A 36 10.79 -7.53 24.85
N ASP A 37 11.48 -7.56 23.72
CA ASP A 37 12.64 -6.74 23.43
C ASP A 37 12.75 -6.46 21.92
N LYS A 38 13.72 -5.62 21.56
CA LYS A 38 13.92 -5.20 20.16
C LYS A 38 14.34 -6.36 19.26
N GLU A 39 15.07 -7.34 19.80
CA GLU A 39 15.51 -8.50 19.05
C GLU A 39 14.33 -9.38 18.67
N GLY A 40 13.43 -9.68 19.63
CA GLY A 40 12.17 -10.36 19.36
C GLY A 40 11.31 -9.57 18.37
N SER A 41 11.14 -8.26 18.60
CA SER A 41 10.39 -7.41 17.69
C SER A 41 10.89 -7.49 16.23
N ALA A 42 12.21 -7.38 16.02
CA ALA A 42 12.82 -7.50 14.69
C ALA A 42 12.62 -8.91 14.10
N LYS A 43 12.84 -9.98 14.87
CA LYS A 43 12.62 -11.36 14.43
C LYS A 43 11.18 -11.63 14.00
N LEU A 44 10.18 -11.14 14.75
CA LEU A 44 8.77 -11.33 14.35
C LEU A 44 8.47 -10.60 13.04
N MET A 45 9.03 -9.40 12.88
CA MET A 45 8.85 -8.63 11.65
C MET A 45 9.48 -9.35 10.46
N ASP A 46 10.68 -9.93 10.64
CA ASP A 46 11.32 -10.73 9.60
C ASP A 46 10.52 -11.99 9.26
N ILE A 47 9.89 -12.63 10.24
CA ILE A 47 8.98 -13.77 9.99
C ILE A 47 7.81 -13.32 9.10
N PHE A 48 7.14 -12.21 9.43
CA PHE A 48 6.05 -11.70 8.61
C PHE A 48 6.50 -11.29 7.21
N ASN A 49 7.64 -10.61 7.07
CA ASN A 49 8.15 -10.17 5.77
C ASN A 49 8.50 -11.33 4.83
N ASN A 50 8.90 -12.48 5.37
CA ASN A 50 9.36 -13.61 4.57
C ASN A 50 8.30 -14.70 4.36
N ASN A 51 7.15 -14.61 5.04
CA ASN A 51 6.12 -15.64 5.00
C ASN A 51 4.74 -14.99 4.82
N ALA A 52 4.04 -15.37 3.75
CA ALA A 52 2.66 -14.93 3.53
C ALA A 52 1.77 -15.50 4.65
N PHE A 53 0.87 -14.68 5.18
CA PHE A 53 0.00 -15.07 6.29
C PHE A 53 -1.37 -14.41 6.21
N ASP A 54 -2.35 -15.06 6.82
CA ASP A 54 -3.68 -14.54 7.06
C ASP A 54 -3.86 -14.22 8.55
N LEU A 55 -4.54 -13.11 8.83
CA LEU A 55 -4.98 -12.75 10.19
C LEU A 55 -6.48 -13.01 10.32
N LYS A 56 -6.85 -13.90 11.23
CA LYS A 56 -8.24 -14.14 11.63
C LYS A 56 -8.50 -13.56 13.01
N ILE A 57 -9.63 -12.88 13.16
CA ILE A 57 -10.05 -12.27 14.41
C ILE A 57 -11.24 -13.05 14.97
N TYR A 58 -11.09 -13.53 16.19
CA TYR A 58 -12.15 -14.20 16.94
C TYR A 58 -12.54 -13.35 18.15
N VAL A 59 -13.84 -13.30 18.45
CA VAL A 59 -14.36 -12.64 19.65
C VAL A 59 -15.07 -13.69 20.49
N ASN A 60 -14.65 -13.85 21.74
CA ASN A 60 -15.30 -14.76 22.66
C ASN A 60 -16.68 -14.22 23.04
N GLU A 61 -17.75 -14.99 22.80
CA GLU A 61 -19.13 -14.53 23.03
C GLU A 61 -19.46 -14.29 24.51
N GLN A 62 -18.77 -14.97 25.44
CA GLN A 62 -19.02 -14.85 26.88
C GLN A 62 -18.28 -13.66 27.49
N THR A 63 -17.01 -13.45 27.11
CA THR A 63 -16.14 -12.42 27.71
C THR A 63 -16.01 -11.17 26.85
N GLY A 64 -16.36 -11.24 25.57
CA GLY A 64 -16.09 -10.20 24.57
C GLY A 64 -14.61 -10.08 24.20
N ASN A 65 -13.74 -10.96 24.73
CA ASN A 65 -12.29 -10.85 24.54
C ASN A 65 -11.88 -11.27 23.12
N TYR A 66 -10.93 -10.52 22.57
CA TYR A 66 -10.42 -10.76 21.23
C TYR A 66 -9.31 -11.82 21.22
N THR A 67 -9.24 -12.61 20.15
CA THR A 67 -8.11 -13.50 19.84
C THR A 67 -7.69 -13.26 18.40
N LEU A 68 -6.40 -13.03 18.20
CA LEU A 68 -5.78 -12.83 16.90
C LEU A 68 -5.07 -14.12 16.52
N ASN A 69 -5.49 -14.76 15.44
CA ASN A 69 -4.88 -15.96 14.90
C ASN A 69 -4.09 -15.60 13.64
N PHE A 70 -2.78 -15.81 13.68
CA PHE A 70 -1.89 -15.62 12.53
C PHE A 70 -1.60 -16.98 11.92
N HIS A 71 -2.07 -17.22 10.70
CA HIS A 71 -1.87 -18.47 9.98
C HIS A 71 -1.01 -18.25 8.75
N PHE A 72 0.15 -18.90 8.66
CA PHE A 72 1.09 -18.73 7.56
C PHE A 72 0.73 -19.66 6.39
N ILE A 73 0.35 -19.09 5.24
CA ILE A 73 -0.35 -19.77 4.13
C ILE A 73 0.42 -20.98 3.58
N ASP A 74 1.75 -20.90 3.53
CA ASP A 74 2.61 -21.96 3.02
C ASP A 74 3.07 -22.96 4.11
N SER A 75 2.45 -22.95 5.30
CA SER A 75 2.85 -23.82 6.41
C SER A 75 1.67 -24.20 7.32
N ASP A 76 1.82 -25.32 8.02
CA ASP A 76 0.86 -25.70 9.09
C ASP A 76 1.06 -24.88 10.39
N ILE A 77 1.92 -23.88 10.35
CA ILE A 77 2.33 -23.11 11.52
C ILE A 77 1.45 -21.87 11.62
N GLY A 78 1.04 -21.58 12.84
CA GLY A 78 0.40 -20.34 13.22
C GLY A 78 0.60 -20.07 14.70
N PHE A 79 0.23 -18.87 15.14
CA PHE A 79 0.14 -18.59 16.56
C PHE A 79 -1.12 -17.78 16.89
N ASP A 80 -1.64 -18.06 18.08
CA ASP A 80 -2.75 -17.34 18.66
C ASP A 80 -2.24 -16.33 19.68
N TYR A 81 -2.74 -15.11 19.59
CA TYR A 81 -2.59 -14.10 20.62
C TYR A 81 -3.95 -13.79 21.23
N VAL A 82 -4.17 -14.29 22.45
CA VAL A 82 -5.34 -13.99 23.26
C VAL A 82 -5.10 -12.65 23.94
N THR A 83 -5.87 -11.62 23.58
CA THR A 83 -5.62 -10.25 24.06
C THR A 83 -5.93 -10.09 25.54
N GLY A 84 -6.90 -10.84 26.06
CA GLY A 84 -7.49 -10.62 27.38
C GLY A 84 -8.32 -9.33 27.47
N GLU A 85 -8.51 -8.63 26.36
CA GLU A 85 -9.09 -7.29 26.25
C GLU A 85 -10.33 -7.31 25.33
N ASN A 86 -11.28 -6.42 25.59
CA ASN A 86 -12.51 -6.24 24.81
C ASN A 86 -12.74 -4.76 24.44
N GLU A 87 -13.81 -4.47 23.71
CA GLU A 87 -14.12 -3.09 23.24
C GLU A 87 -14.36 -2.08 24.38
N THR A 88 -14.62 -2.54 25.61
CA THR A 88 -14.77 -1.65 26.78
C THR A 88 -13.42 -1.38 27.45
N SER A 89 -12.61 -2.42 27.65
CA SER A 89 -11.31 -2.30 28.32
C SER A 89 -10.22 -1.73 27.41
N TYR A 90 -10.32 -1.99 26.10
CA TYR A 90 -9.46 -1.43 25.06
C TYR A 90 -10.29 -1.09 23.79
N PRO A 91 -10.95 0.08 23.77
CA PRO A 91 -11.82 0.49 22.66
C PRO A 91 -11.24 0.39 21.24
N PRO A 92 -9.93 0.61 21.01
CA PRO A 92 -9.34 0.43 19.68
C PRO A 92 -9.52 -0.96 19.05
N LEU A 93 -9.83 -2.02 19.81
CA LEU A 93 -10.11 -3.36 19.28
C LEU A 93 -11.28 -3.40 18.29
N GLN A 94 -12.25 -2.49 18.43
CA GLN A 94 -13.38 -2.40 17.49
C GLN A 94 -12.91 -2.23 16.04
N LYS A 95 -11.73 -1.61 15.82
CA LYS A 95 -11.14 -1.39 14.50
C LYS A 95 -10.68 -2.67 13.80
N LEU A 96 -10.36 -3.72 14.56
CA LEU A 96 -10.09 -5.05 14.00
C LEU A 96 -11.37 -5.66 13.44
N LYS A 97 -12.47 -5.56 14.20
CA LYS A 97 -13.79 -6.08 13.80
C LYS A 97 -14.38 -5.34 12.61
N SER A 98 -14.20 -4.03 12.53
CA SER A 98 -14.65 -3.21 11.39
C SER A 98 -13.70 -3.22 10.19
N ASN A 99 -12.64 -4.04 10.22
CA ASN A 99 -11.64 -4.17 9.16
C ASN A 99 -10.97 -2.82 8.79
N GLN A 100 -10.81 -1.91 9.77
CA GLN A 100 -10.14 -0.61 9.60
C GLN A 100 -8.62 -0.72 9.72
N VAL A 101 -8.12 -1.66 10.52
CA VAL A 101 -6.68 -1.92 10.61
C VAL A 101 -6.20 -2.59 9.33
N LYS A 102 -5.37 -1.89 8.56
CA LYS A 102 -4.82 -2.39 7.28
C LYS A 102 -3.35 -2.72 7.33
N PHE A 103 -2.65 -2.33 8.39
CA PHE A 103 -1.23 -2.54 8.51
C PHE A 103 -0.88 -3.22 9.82
N ILE A 104 0.21 -3.97 9.80
CA ILE A 104 0.87 -4.55 10.96
C ILE A 104 2.31 -4.11 11.02
N THR A 105 2.79 -3.95 12.25
CA THR A 105 4.20 -3.92 12.56
C THR A 105 4.41 -4.56 13.93
N THR A 106 5.64 -4.58 14.40
CA THR A 106 6.02 -5.11 15.70
C THR A 106 6.74 -4.00 16.48
N GLY A 107 6.76 -4.11 17.80
CA GLY A 107 7.36 -3.10 18.65
C GLY A 107 7.66 -3.59 20.06
N ILE A 108 8.06 -2.64 20.91
CA ILE A 108 8.31 -2.82 22.33
C ILE A 108 7.65 -1.70 23.14
N TRP A 109 7.29 -1.97 24.38
CA TRP A 109 6.94 -0.91 25.31
C TRP A 109 8.21 -0.17 25.77
N ASN A 110 8.23 1.14 25.56
CA ASN A 110 9.34 2.03 25.93
C ASN A 110 8.98 2.94 27.13
N GLY A 111 8.10 2.45 28.01
CA GLY A 111 7.68 3.15 29.23
C GLY A 111 6.21 3.57 29.25
N ARG A 112 5.89 4.50 30.17
CA ARG A 112 4.55 5.04 30.38
C ARG A 112 4.62 6.56 30.54
N THR A 113 3.68 7.26 29.92
CA THR A 113 3.36 8.67 30.20
C THR A 113 2.10 8.77 31.04
N GLN A 114 1.74 10.00 31.43
CA GLN A 114 0.42 10.31 32.00
C GLN A 114 -0.75 10.01 31.04
N GLN A 115 -0.48 9.88 29.73
CA GLN A 115 -1.47 9.62 28.68
C GLN A 115 -1.56 8.14 28.27
N GLY A 116 -0.64 7.28 28.73
CA GLY A 116 -0.66 5.84 28.43
C GLY A 116 0.72 5.22 28.26
N LYS A 117 0.75 3.96 27.80
CA LYS A 117 2.01 3.27 27.46
C LYS A 117 2.60 3.87 26.18
N ILE A 118 3.92 4.02 26.12
CA ILE A 118 4.64 4.45 24.91
C ILE A 118 5.16 3.22 24.20
N CYS A 119 4.86 3.08 22.91
CA CYS A 119 5.44 2.04 22.07
C CYS A 119 6.55 2.63 21.19
N GLU A 120 7.71 1.96 21.16
CA GLU A 120 8.67 2.07 20.06
C GLU A 120 8.35 0.93 19.07
N TYR A 121 8.22 1.21 17.78
CA TYR A 121 7.81 0.21 16.79
C TYR A 121 8.70 0.25 15.55
N ASN A 122 8.71 -0.85 14.80
CA ASN A 122 9.44 -0.94 13.54
C ASN A 122 8.75 -0.04 12.48
N PRO A 123 9.48 0.89 11.84
CA PRO A 123 8.90 1.82 10.86
C PRO A 123 8.44 1.10 9.59
N HIS A 124 8.93 -0.12 9.34
CA HIS A 124 8.46 -0.97 8.26
C HIS A 124 7.08 -1.52 8.60
N LEU A 125 6.06 -1.05 7.88
CA LEU A 125 4.69 -1.51 7.99
C LEU A 125 4.41 -2.55 6.90
N MET A 126 3.80 -3.67 7.29
CA MET A 126 3.30 -4.67 6.35
C MET A 126 1.79 -4.54 6.23
N ARG A 127 1.24 -4.66 5.01
CA ARG A 127 -0.20 -4.56 4.77
C ARG A 127 -0.88 -5.92 4.98
N PHE A 128 -2.07 -5.93 5.60
CA PHE A 128 -2.93 -7.12 5.64
C PHE A 128 -3.70 -7.30 4.34
N GLY A 129 -3.89 -8.56 3.95
CA GLY A 129 -4.73 -8.98 2.83
C GLY A 129 -4.10 -8.77 1.46
N LEU A 130 -4.88 -9.04 0.41
CA LEU A 130 -4.46 -8.79 -0.96
C LEU A 130 -4.22 -7.28 -1.16
N VAL A 131 -3.18 -6.96 -1.93
CA VAL A 131 -2.93 -5.59 -2.36
C VAL A 131 -4.12 -5.12 -3.18
N ASP A 132 -4.94 -4.27 -2.58
CA ASP A 132 -5.85 -3.43 -3.30
C ASP A 132 -5.01 -2.35 -3.98
N ILE A 133 -4.83 -2.51 -5.30
CA ILE A 133 -3.99 -1.65 -6.12
C ILE A 133 -4.50 -0.20 -6.06
N GLY A 134 -5.81 0.03 -6.14
CA GLY A 134 -6.41 1.36 -6.08
C GLY A 134 -6.16 2.04 -4.72
N ASP A 135 -6.42 1.32 -3.63
CA ASP A 135 -6.14 1.81 -2.28
C ASP A 135 -4.67 2.18 -2.07
N SER A 136 -3.76 1.37 -2.63
CA SER A 136 -2.31 1.59 -2.51
C SER A 136 -1.85 2.87 -3.20
N PHE A 137 -2.68 3.42 -4.08
CA PHE A 137 -2.37 4.65 -4.81
C PHE A 137 -3.05 5.91 -4.24
N LYS A 138 -3.87 5.79 -3.18
CA LYS A 138 -4.68 6.88 -2.60
C LYS A 138 -3.90 8.11 -2.11
N GLN A 139 -2.59 8.00 -1.87
CA GLN A 139 -1.79 9.16 -1.45
C GLN A 139 -1.08 9.88 -2.59
N ALA A 140 -1.28 9.44 -3.83
CA ALA A 140 -0.88 10.25 -4.96
C ALA A 140 -1.55 11.62 -4.86
N SER A 141 -0.75 12.67 -4.98
CA SER A 141 -1.23 14.05 -4.88
C SER A 141 -1.69 14.61 -6.22
N GLY A 142 -1.35 13.96 -7.32
CA GLY A 142 -1.71 14.44 -8.63
C GLY A 142 -1.23 13.55 -9.76
N VAL A 143 -1.44 14.01 -10.98
CA VAL A 143 -1.00 13.37 -12.21
C VAL A 143 -0.40 14.40 -13.15
N GLN A 144 0.63 13.99 -13.89
CA GLN A 144 1.19 14.75 -14.99
C GLN A 144 1.03 14.00 -16.30
N PHE A 145 0.68 14.75 -17.34
CA PHE A 145 0.65 14.26 -18.72
C PHE A 145 1.86 14.83 -19.45
N ILE A 146 2.77 13.95 -19.86
CA ILE A 146 4.03 14.30 -20.51
C ILE A 146 3.94 13.83 -21.95
N VAL A 147 3.90 14.78 -22.88
CA VAL A 147 3.89 14.49 -24.31
C VAL A 147 5.30 14.19 -24.78
N SER A 148 5.41 13.16 -25.62
CA SER A 148 6.68 12.83 -26.26
C SER A 148 7.18 13.96 -27.17
N LYS A 149 8.49 14.12 -27.25
CA LYS A 149 9.16 15.04 -28.18
C LYS A 149 9.72 14.33 -29.42
N SER A 150 9.61 13.00 -29.47
CA SER A 150 10.18 12.16 -30.53
C SER A 150 9.20 11.07 -30.95
N GLU A 151 9.19 10.72 -32.24
CA GLU A 151 8.35 9.62 -32.76
C GLU A 151 8.65 8.26 -32.11
N ASN A 152 9.85 8.09 -31.54
CA ASN A 152 10.28 6.82 -30.92
C ASN A 152 10.07 6.75 -29.41
N GLU A 153 9.53 7.81 -28.80
CA GLU A 153 9.26 7.87 -27.37
C GLU A 153 7.74 7.93 -27.15
N PRO A 154 7.13 7.09 -26.30
CA PRO A 154 5.71 7.20 -26.00
C PRO A 154 5.46 8.41 -25.08
N SER A 155 4.28 9.02 -25.21
CA SER A 155 3.79 9.93 -24.18
C SER A 155 3.64 9.17 -22.85
N VAL A 156 3.73 9.89 -21.73
CA VAL A 156 3.73 9.29 -20.38
C VAL A 156 2.70 9.96 -19.49
N VAL A 157 1.88 9.17 -18.81
CA VAL A 157 1.01 9.59 -17.71
C VAL A 157 1.68 9.19 -16.40
N VAL A 158 1.98 10.17 -15.56
CA VAL A 158 2.74 9.95 -14.32
C VAL A 158 1.88 10.25 -13.11
N LEU A 159 1.59 9.23 -12.31
CA LEU A 159 0.98 9.40 -11.00
C LEU A 159 2.04 9.89 -9.99
N THR A 160 1.77 11.03 -9.35
CA THR A 160 2.79 11.78 -8.59
C THR A 160 2.55 11.77 -7.08
N TYR A 161 3.62 11.51 -6.34
CA TYR A 161 3.70 11.57 -4.87
C TYR A 161 4.50 12.77 -4.41
N LYS A 162 4.38 13.14 -3.14
CA LYS A 162 5.12 14.29 -2.57
C LYS A 162 6.62 14.05 -2.51
N ASP A 163 7.04 12.84 -2.18
CA ASP A 163 8.43 12.45 -2.11
C ASP A 163 8.55 10.92 -2.34
N TYR A 164 9.79 10.45 -2.33
CA TYR A 164 10.11 9.05 -2.52
C TYR A 164 9.52 8.15 -1.43
N ASP A 165 9.62 8.56 -0.17
CA ASP A 165 9.19 7.75 0.99
C ASP A 165 7.68 7.48 0.94
N HIS A 166 6.89 8.45 0.48
CA HIS A 166 5.44 8.27 0.30
C HIS A 166 5.08 7.15 -0.70
N ILE A 167 5.91 6.86 -1.71
CA ILE A 167 5.69 5.73 -2.62
C ILE A 167 5.81 4.39 -1.87
N PHE A 168 6.71 4.30 -0.88
CA PHE A 168 6.90 3.09 -0.08
C PHE A 168 5.85 2.96 1.00
N GLU A 169 5.56 4.03 1.74
CA GLU A 169 4.60 4.05 2.83
C GLU A 169 3.16 3.66 2.42
N THR A 170 2.86 3.75 1.13
CA THR A 170 1.55 3.49 0.54
C THR A 170 1.42 2.08 -0.03
N GLY A 171 2.54 1.35 -0.15
CA GLY A 171 2.59 0.14 -0.96
C GLY A 171 2.45 0.41 -2.46
N ALA A 172 2.53 1.67 -2.91
CA ALA A 172 2.40 2.03 -4.33
C ALA A 172 3.45 1.33 -5.20
N LYS A 173 4.67 1.14 -4.69
CA LYS A 173 5.70 0.32 -5.37
C LYS A 173 5.21 -1.10 -5.64
N GLU A 174 4.66 -1.77 -4.64
CA GLU A 174 4.21 -3.16 -4.77
C GLU A 174 3.00 -3.24 -5.72
N ALA A 175 2.03 -2.34 -5.54
CA ALA A 175 0.87 -2.23 -6.41
C ALA A 175 1.25 -1.95 -7.87
N TYR A 176 2.24 -1.09 -8.10
CA TYR A 176 2.78 -0.81 -9.43
C TYR A 176 3.45 -2.04 -10.06
N ASN A 177 4.24 -2.78 -9.29
CA ASN A 177 4.84 -4.03 -9.76
C ASN A 177 3.80 -5.09 -10.11
N ARG A 178 2.72 -5.20 -9.33
CA ARG A 178 1.59 -6.08 -9.67
C ARG A 178 0.89 -5.63 -10.95
N LEU A 179 0.68 -4.32 -11.11
CA LEU A 179 0.09 -3.77 -12.33
C LEU A 179 0.94 -4.14 -13.56
N LEU A 180 2.26 -3.97 -13.49
CA LEU A 180 3.20 -4.38 -14.56
C LEU A 180 3.10 -5.87 -14.93
N GLU A 181 2.83 -6.75 -13.95
CA GLU A 181 2.67 -8.18 -14.18
C GLU A 181 1.32 -8.51 -14.84
N MET A 182 0.28 -7.71 -14.55
CA MET A 182 -1.09 -7.89 -15.05
C MET A 182 -1.28 -7.37 -16.48
N THR A 183 -0.53 -6.37 -16.93
CA THR A 183 -0.75 -5.61 -18.18
C THR A 183 -0.40 -6.36 -19.48
N LYS A 184 -0.50 -7.69 -19.49
CA LYS A 184 -0.48 -8.47 -20.74
C LYS A 184 -1.73 -8.26 -21.59
N SER A 185 -2.82 -7.81 -20.98
CA SER A 185 -4.08 -7.46 -21.62
C SER A 185 -4.16 -5.94 -21.74
N GLN A 186 -4.37 -5.44 -22.95
CA GLN A 186 -4.26 -4.03 -23.35
C GLN A 186 -5.10 -3.08 -22.49
N PRO A 187 -4.58 -2.50 -21.38
CA PRO A 187 -5.40 -1.78 -20.43
C PRO A 187 -5.65 -0.35 -20.94
N LEU A 188 -6.83 0.19 -20.64
CA LEU A 188 -7.24 1.52 -21.05
C LEU A 188 -7.17 2.51 -19.90
N LEU A 189 -6.89 3.77 -20.22
CA LEU A 189 -7.02 4.89 -19.28
C LEU A 189 -8.33 5.62 -19.49
N GLU A 190 -9.17 5.68 -18.48
CA GLU A 190 -10.30 6.58 -18.45
C GLU A 190 -9.94 7.82 -17.62
N VAL A 191 -10.25 9.00 -18.16
CA VAL A 191 -9.99 10.30 -17.54
C VAL A 191 -11.32 11.02 -17.35
N THR A 192 -11.61 11.40 -16.11
CA THR A 192 -12.87 12.09 -15.75
C THR A 192 -12.52 13.40 -15.03
N PRO A 193 -12.67 14.56 -15.69
CA PRO A 193 -12.53 15.84 -15.01
C PRO A 193 -13.58 15.98 -13.91
N VAL A 194 -13.15 16.35 -12.70
CA VAL A 194 -14.07 16.61 -11.58
C VAL A 194 -14.35 18.11 -11.48
N ASN A 195 -13.32 18.93 -11.67
CA ASN A 195 -13.38 20.39 -11.68
C ASN A 195 -12.14 20.95 -12.42
N SER A 196 -11.88 22.26 -12.30
CA SER A 196 -10.79 22.96 -13.00
C SER A 196 -9.38 22.65 -12.51
N ASN A 197 -9.19 21.85 -11.45
CA ASN A 197 -7.85 21.51 -10.97
C ASN A 197 -7.70 20.05 -10.53
N THR A 198 -8.77 19.27 -10.48
CA THR A 198 -8.74 17.86 -10.12
C THR A 198 -9.42 16.98 -11.18
N ILE A 199 -8.83 15.81 -11.40
CA ILE A 199 -9.40 14.72 -12.20
C ILE A 199 -9.45 13.42 -11.40
N ASN A 200 -10.31 12.53 -11.86
CA ASN A 200 -10.25 11.12 -11.54
C ASN A 200 -9.66 10.37 -12.73
N LEU A 201 -8.90 9.32 -12.43
CA LEU A 201 -8.38 8.39 -13.41
C LEU A 201 -8.90 6.99 -13.10
N ARG A 202 -9.02 6.17 -14.14
CA ARG A 202 -9.29 4.74 -13.99
C ARG A 202 -8.49 3.96 -15.00
N ILE A 203 -7.70 2.99 -14.54
CA ILE A 203 -7.04 2.01 -15.41
C ILE A 203 -7.86 0.73 -15.35
N TRP A 204 -8.35 0.26 -16.48
CA TRP A 204 -9.22 -0.90 -16.51
C TRP A 204 -9.02 -1.80 -17.73
N ASP A 205 -9.35 -3.08 -17.54
CA ASP A 205 -9.37 -4.10 -18.59
C ASP A 205 -10.33 -5.22 -18.20
N ILE A 206 -11.35 -5.45 -19.04
CA ILE A 206 -12.39 -6.46 -18.79
C ILE A 206 -11.84 -7.90 -18.92
N LEU A 207 -10.82 -8.13 -19.73
CA LEU A 207 -10.32 -9.48 -20.01
C LEU A 207 -9.57 -10.09 -18.82
N VAL A 208 -8.99 -9.25 -17.96
CA VAL A 208 -8.24 -9.67 -16.77
C VAL A 208 -8.85 -9.17 -15.47
N ASP A 209 -10.09 -8.65 -15.52
CA ASP A 209 -10.80 -8.11 -14.37
C ASP A 209 -10.00 -7.03 -13.61
N LEU A 210 -9.35 -6.13 -14.37
CA LEU A 210 -8.61 -5.00 -13.82
C LEU A 210 -9.53 -3.78 -13.72
N ASP A 211 -9.66 -3.21 -12.52
CA ASP A 211 -10.35 -1.93 -12.28
C ASP A 211 -9.65 -1.15 -11.16
N VAL A 212 -8.79 -0.20 -11.54
CA VAL A 212 -8.01 0.61 -10.61
C VAL A 212 -8.43 2.07 -10.74
N LYS A 213 -8.95 2.65 -9.65
CA LYS A 213 -9.45 4.04 -9.63
C LYS A 213 -8.54 4.93 -8.79
N PHE A 214 -8.37 6.16 -9.27
CA PHE A 214 -7.62 7.22 -8.62
C PHE A 214 -8.51 8.46 -8.56
N GLU A 215 -8.73 9.01 -7.38
CA GLU A 215 -9.70 10.08 -7.18
C GLU A 215 -9.03 11.37 -6.69
N GLY A 216 -9.53 12.51 -7.15
CA GLY A 216 -9.13 13.83 -6.65
C GLY A 216 -7.68 14.20 -6.95
N LEU A 217 -7.13 13.73 -8.07
CA LEU A 217 -5.74 14.00 -8.46
C LEU A 217 -5.61 15.42 -9.00
N ASN A 218 -4.71 16.21 -8.42
CA ASN A 218 -4.35 17.50 -9.01
C ASN A 218 -3.73 17.31 -10.40
N TYR A 219 -4.08 18.15 -11.36
CA TYR A 219 -3.52 18.10 -12.71
C TYR A 219 -3.35 19.51 -13.31
N SER A 220 -2.72 19.58 -14.47
CA SER A 220 -2.64 20.80 -15.27
C SER A 220 -3.48 20.67 -16.54
N ASP A 221 -4.49 21.53 -16.69
CA ASP A 221 -5.31 21.62 -17.90
C ASP A 221 -4.46 21.78 -19.16
N LYS A 222 -3.37 22.55 -19.07
CA LYS A 222 -2.44 22.74 -20.18
C LYS A 222 -1.78 21.42 -20.58
N GLN A 223 -1.29 20.65 -19.61
CA GLN A 223 -0.64 19.36 -19.87
C GLN A 223 -1.63 18.34 -20.44
N LEU A 224 -2.85 18.28 -19.87
CA LEU A 224 -3.88 17.38 -20.37
C LEU A 224 -4.27 17.74 -21.80
N ASN A 225 -4.57 19.01 -22.08
CA ASN A 225 -4.94 19.45 -23.44
C ASN A 225 -3.81 19.22 -24.45
N GLU A 226 -2.55 19.42 -24.04
CA GLU A 226 -1.40 19.11 -24.89
C GLU A 226 -1.28 17.62 -25.17
N PHE A 227 -1.52 16.77 -24.16
CA PHE A 227 -1.56 15.32 -24.33
C PHE A 227 -2.66 14.86 -25.28
N LEU A 228 -3.89 15.34 -25.09
CA LEU A 228 -5.05 15.02 -25.94
C LEU A 228 -4.88 15.52 -27.39
N LYS A 229 -4.12 16.60 -27.59
CA LYS A 229 -3.84 17.12 -28.93
C LYS A 229 -2.81 16.28 -29.69
N ASN A 230 -1.86 15.68 -28.98
CA ASN A 230 -0.72 14.98 -29.56
C ASN A 230 -0.84 13.45 -29.52
N ASN A 231 -1.87 12.91 -28.89
CA ASN A 231 -2.14 11.48 -28.84
C ASN A 231 -3.61 11.26 -29.25
N LYS A 232 -3.85 10.28 -30.10
CA LYS A 232 -5.18 9.78 -30.45
C LYS A 232 -5.69 8.86 -29.35
N GLU A 233 -7.00 8.64 -29.33
CA GLU A 233 -7.67 7.77 -28.34
C GLU A 233 -7.17 6.33 -28.36
N ASP A 234 -6.66 5.84 -29.50
CA ASP A 234 -6.10 4.51 -29.70
C ASP A 234 -4.56 4.45 -29.58
N ASP A 235 -3.89 5.59 -29.35
CA ASP A 235 -2.44 5.61 -29.20
C ASP A 235 -2.04 4.95 -27.88
N SER A 236 -0.93 4.21 -27.93
CA SER A 236 -0.34 3.64 -26.72
C SER A 236 0.54 4.66 -25.98
N PHE A 237 0.47 4.65 -24.66
CA PHE A 237 1.26 5.51 -23.80
C PHE A 237 1.79 4.74 -22.59
N ALA A 238 2.79 5.30 -21.94
CA ALA A 238 3.34 4.74 -20.72
C ALA A 238 2.63 5.31 -19.50
N PHE A 239 2.32 4.47 -18.53
CA PHE A 239 1.95 4.85 -17.18
C PHE A 239 3.14 4.60 -16.24
N ALA A 240 3.41 5.58 -15.39
CA ALA A 240 4.51 5.55 -14.44
C ALA A 240 4.09 6.12 -13.09
N ILE A 241 4.87 5.80 -12.06
CA ILE A 241 4.83 6.50 -10.77
C ILE A 241 6.08 7.38 -10.61
N GLY A 242 5.91 8.55 -10.02
CA GLY A 242 6.98 9.51 -9.78
C GLY A 242 6.74 10.33 -8.52
N PHE A 243 7.70 11.18 -8.16
CA PHE A 243 7.59 12.06 -7.00
C PHE A 243 7.95 13.50 -7.37
N LEU A 244 7.40 14.48 -6.66
CA LEU A 244 7.62 15.90 -6.89
C LEU A 244 8.73 16.40 -5.96
N PRO A 245 10.00 16.49 -6.40
CA PRO A 245 11.07 16.87 -5.50
C PRO A 245 10.91 18.33 -5.14
N LEU A 246 11.13 18.64 -3.87
CA LEU A 246 11.32 20.02 -3.43
C LEU A 246 12.45 20.62 -4.28
N ASN A 247 12.10 21.60 -5.12
CA ASN A 247 13.03 22.42 -5.92
C ASN A 247 13.63 21.78 -7.20
N LYS A 248 12.99 20.80 -7.85
CA LYS A 248 13.48 20.31 -9.16
C LYS A 248 12.59 20.69 -10.33
N GLN A 249 13.22 21.00 -11.47
CA GLN A 249 12.56 21.29 -12.75
C GLN A 249 12.03 20.03 -13.45
N ASN A 250 12.62 18.86 -13.19
CA ASN A 250 12.27 17.60 -13.83
C ASN A 250 11.64 16.64 -12.82
N LEU A 251 10.55 15.97 -13.22
CA LEU A 251 9.86 14.94 -12.45
C LEU A 251 10.70 13.64 -12.42
N PRO A 252 11.24 13.22 -11.27
CA PRO A 252 11.92 11.93 -11.20
C PRO A 252 10.90 10.82 -11.21
N LEU A 253 11.05 9.92 -12.19
CA LEU A 253 10.33 8.68 -12.24
C LEU A 253 10.92 7.72 -11.22
N PHE A 254 10.04 6.96 -10.58
CA PHE A 254 10.44 5.87 -9.73
C PHE A 254 10.75 4.63 -10.57
N SER A 255 11.78 3.88 -10.18
CA SER A 255 12.13 2.60 -10.79
C SER A 255 12.47 1.58 -9.72
N THR A 256 11.99 0.34 -9.87
CA THR A 256 12.35 -0.74 -8.95
C THR A 256 13.65 -1.44 -9.33
N LYS A 257 14.22 -1.13 -10.51
CA LYS A 257 15.44 -1.75 -11.02
C LYS A 257 16.53 -0.70 -11.33
N PRO A 258 17.75 -0.83 -10.78
CA PRO A 258 18.86 0.04 -11.13
C PRO A 258 19.10 0.09 -12.65
N GLY A 259 19.12 1.29 -13.22
CA GLY A 259 19.43 1.51 -14.64
C GLY A 259 18.35 1.09 -15.64
N ARG A 260 17.13 0.78 -15.21
CA ARG A 260 15.99 0.49 -16.10
C ARG A 260 14.79 1.34 -15.73
N PHE A 261 13.98 1.76 -16.69
CA PHE A 261 12.65 2.27 -16.42
C PHE A 261 11.66 1.11 -16.52
N GLU A 262 10.75 1.04 -15.56
CA GLU A 262 9.63 0.11 -15.60
C GLU A 262 8.38 0.94 -15.81
N LEU A 263 7.65 0.65 -16.87
CA LEU A 263 6.50 1.41 -17.34
C LEU A 263 5.36 0.43 -17.65
N VAL A 264 4.16 0.79 -17.27
CA VAL A 264 2.95 0.08 -17.68
C VAL A 264 2.51 0.62 -19.03
N THR A 265 2.43 -0.21 -20.07
CA THR A 265 1.89 0.26 -21.36
C THR A 265 0.37 0.25 -21.30
N LEU A 266 -0.25 1.38 -21.61
CA LEU A 266 -1.68 1.57 -21.77
C LEU A 266 -2.00 1.74 -23.26
N PHE A 267 -3.10 1.18 -23.73
CA PHE A 267 -3.42 1.00 -25.17
C PHE A 267 -4.54 1.92 -25.66
N GLY A 268 -4.64 3.10 -25.06
CA GLY A 268 -5.64 4.08 -25.42
C GLY A 268 -6.28 4.73 -24.20
N TYR A 269 -7.01 5.81 -24.46
CA TYR A 269 -7.71 6.54 -23.43
C TYR A 269 -9.15 6.89 -23.81
N THR A 270 -9.99 7.08 -22.81
CA THR A 270 -11.34 7.62 -22.94
C THR A 270 -11.50 8.85 -22.06
N MET A 271 -12.18 9.88 -22.57
CA MET A 271 -12.59 11.04 -21.78
C MET A 271 -14.07 10.91 -21.44
N GLN A 272 -14.41 10.90 -20.14
CA GLN A 272 -15.80 11.02 -19.72
C GLN A 272 -16.12 12.49 -19.41
N SER A 273 -17.18 13.00 -20.05
CA SER A 273 -17.74 14.35 -19.87
C SER A 273 -18.78 14.40 -18.77
#